data_AF-A0A0R2T091-F1
#
_entry.id   AF-A0A0R2T091-F1
#
_cell.length_a   1.000
_cell.length_b   1.000
_cell.length_c   1.000
_cell.angle_alpha   90.00
_cell.angle_beta   90.00
_cell.angle_gamma   90.00
#
_symmetry.space_group_name_H-M   'P 1'
#
loop_
_entity.id
_entity.type
_entity.pdbx_description
1 polymer ?
#
loop_
_entity_poly.entity_id
_entity_poly.type
_entity_poly.pdbx_seq_one_letter_code
_entity_poly.pdbx_strand_id
1 'polypeptide(L)'
;MNTTRWIGRTRDYAAALVMIVVLVSCEDVQLAALGQLQSERVELVAESGEPIIAIAVSEGDLLEAGDRVLSQDSERVALRKQ
;
A
#
# COMPACT_ATOMS: atom_id res chain seq x y z
N MET A 1 29.11 -51.55 -30.88
CA MET A 1 27.97 -50.76 -30.38
C MET A 1 28.47 -49.74 -29.37
N ASN A 2 28.20 -48.45 -29.60
CA ASN A 2 28.83 -47.33 -28.89
C ASN A 2 28.02 -46.97 -27.62
N THR A 3 28.48 -47.43 -26.45
CA THR A 3 27.81 -47.29 -25.14
C THR A 3 27.88 -45.87 -24.55
N THR A 4 28.79 -45.03 -25.05
CA THR A 4 29.00 -43.65 -24.58
C THR A 4 27.85 -42.70 -24.91
N ARG A 5 27.06 -42.98 -25.96
CA ARG A 5 25.92 -42.16 -26.39
C ARG A 5 24.66 -42.34 -25.52
N TRP A 6 24.60 -43.38 -24.69
CA TRP A 6 23.49 -43.61 -23.75
C TRP A 6 23.72 -42.90 -22.41
N ILE A 7 24.96 -42.87 -21.90
CA ILE A 7 25.32 -42.18 -20.65
C ILE A 7 25.12 -40.66 -20.74
N GLY A 8 25.45 -40.02 -21.87
CA GLY A 8 25.32 -38.56 -22.01
C GLY A 8 23.86 -38.10 -21.93
N ARG A 9 22.98 -38.83 -22.63
CA ARG A 9 21.56 -38.49 -22.73
C ARG A 9 20.80 -38.71 -21.42
N THR A 10 21.13 -39.73 -20.63
CA THR A 10 20.56 -39.89 -19.28
C THR A 10 21.03 -38.81 -18.31
N ARG A 11 22.27 -38.31 -18.48
CA ARG A 11 22.81 -37.20 -17.68
C ARG A 11 22.11 -35.87 -18.00
N ASP A 12 21.81 -35.61 -19.27
CA ASP A 12 21.08 -34.42 -19.70
C ASP A 12 19.62 -34.44 -19.19
N TYR A 13 18.96 -35.61 -19.23
CA TYR A 13 17.62 -35.77 -18.66
C TYR A 13 17.60 -35.61 -17.14
N ALA A 14 18.63 -36.10 -16.44
CA ALA A 14 18.74 -35.91 -14.99
C ALA A 14 18.89 -34.42 -14.63
N ALA A 15 19.73 -33.68 -15.36
CA ALA A 15 19.89 -32.24 -15.16
C ALA A 15 18.58 -31.46 -15.45
N ALA A 16 17.87 -31.80 -16.53
CA ALA A 16 16.58 -31.20 -16.85
C ALA A 16 15.52 -31.49 -15.78
N LEU A 17 15.49 -32.72 -15.24
CA LEU A 17 14.56 -33.10 -14.18
C LEU A 17 14.84 -32.33 -12.88
N VAL A 18 16.12 -32.19 -12.50
CA VAL A 18 16.50 -31.37 -11.34
C VAL A 18 16.08 -29.91 -11.54
N MET A 19 16.29 -29.35 -12.73
CA MET A 19 15.89 -27.98 -13.03
C MET A 19 14.37 -27.78 -12.94
N ILE A 20 13.58 -28.74 -13.43
CA ILE A 20 12.11 -28.71 -13.32
C ILE A 20 11.67 -28.76 -11.86
N VAL A 21 12.28 -29.62 -11.03
CA VAL A 21 11.95 -29.71 -9.60
C VAL A 21 12.24 -28.39 -8.88
N VAL A 22 13.36 -27.74 -9.18
CA VAL A 22 13.71 -26.42 -8.59
C VAL A 22 12.69 -25.35 -8.99
N LEU A 23 12.24 -25.35 -10.24
CA LEU A 23 11.27 -24.36 -10.74
C LEU A 23 9.85 -24.58 -10.20
N VAL A 24 9.46 -25.83 -9.95
CA VAL A 24 8.13 -26.18 -9.41
C VAL A 24 8.07 -26.07 -7.88
N SER A 25 9.22 -26.01 -7.18
CA SER A 25 9.28 -25.90 -5.72
C SER A 25 8.90 -24.50 -5.18
N CYS A 26 8.38 -23.61 -6.01
CA CYS A 26 7.87 -22.31 -5.56
C CYS A 26 6.53 -22.53 -4.85
N GLU A 27 6.58 -22.69 -3.52
CA GLU A 27 5.41 -22.69 -2.67
C GLU A 27 5.00 -21.24 -2.39
N ASP A 28 3.81 -20.87 -2.84
CA ASP A 28 3.19 -19.60 -2.43
C ASP A 28 2.73 -19.77 -0.99
N VAL A 29 3.60 -19.43 -0.03
CA VAL A 29 3.22 -19.36 1.38
C VAL A 29 2.21 -18.24 1.50
N GLN A 30 0.91 -18.58 1.56
CA GLN A 30 -0.12 -17.60 1.87
C GLN A 30 0.15 -17.09 3.28
N LEU A 31 0.81 -15.93 3.36
CA LEU A 31 0.90 -15.14 4.57
C LEU A 31 -0.54 -14.79 4.94
N ALA A 32 -1.06 -15.49 5.94
CA ALA A 32 -2.36 -15.22 6.52
C ALA A 32 -2.25 -13.89 7.27
N ALA A 33 -2.29 -12.77 6.55
CA ALA A 33 -2.46 -11.44 7.10
C ALA A 33 -3.92 -11.31 7.56
N LEU A 34 -4.28 -12.05 8.61
CA LEU A 34 -5.63 -12.09 9.20
C LEU A 34 -5.94 -10.84 10.04
N GLY A 35 -5.02 -9.87 10.07
CA GLY A 35 -5.21 -8.58 10.71
C GLY A 35 -5.93 -7.61 9.79
N GLN A 36 -6.83 -6.81 10.35
CA GLN A 36 -7.36 -5.64 9.65
C GLN A 36 -6.33 -4.53 9.72
N LEU A 37 -6.09 -3.85 8.59
CA LEU A 37 -5.27 -2.64 8.58
C LEU A 37 -6.03 -1.55 9.34
N GLN A 38 -5.60 -1.29 10.57
CA GLN A 38 -6.15 -0.21 11.39
C GLN A 38 -5.52 1.10 10.90
N SER A 39 -6.34 2.01 10.39
CA SER A 39 -5.92 3.38 10.11
C SER A 39 -6.18 4.21 11.36
N GLU A 40 -5.12 4.82 11.90
CA GLU A 40 -5.26 5.86 12.92
C GLU A 40 -5.93 7.07 12.27
N ARG A 41 -7.21 7.28 12.58
CA ARG A 41 -8.01 8.39 12.06
C ARG A 41 -8.04 9.51 13.08
N VAL A 42 -7.65 10.70 12.65
CA VAL A 42 -7.85 11.95 13.38
C VAL A 42 -8.98 12.72 12.72
N GLU A 43 -10.01 13.08 13.49
CA GLU A 43 -11.12 13.91 13.01
C GLU A 43 -10.85 15.37 13.37
N LEU A 44 -10.85 16.25 12.36
CA LEU A 44 -10.73 17.69 12.54
C LEU A 44 -12.13 18.29 12.66
N VAL A 45 -12.52 18.68 13.88
CA VAL A 45 -13.79 19.35 14.14
C VAL A 45 -13.56 20.86 14.15
N ALA A 46 -14.25 21.58 13.27
CA ALA A 46 -14.25 23.04 13.30
C ALA A 46 -14.97 23.53 14.56
N GLU A 47 -14.35 24.44 15.30
CA GLU A 47 -14.92 25.03 16.53
C GLU A 47 -16.13 25.92 16.23
N SER A 48 -16.26 26.41 15.00
CA SER A 48 -17.35 27.27 14.56
C SER A 48 -18.11 26.68 13.37
N GLY A 49 -19.43 26.79 13.40
CA GLY A 49 -20.33 26.36 12.33
C GLY A 49 -20.42 27.35 11.15
N GLU A 50 -19.30 27.99 10.80
CA GLU A 50 -19.26 28.97 9.71
C GLU A 50 -19.13 28.29 8.33
N PRO A 51 -19.62 28.93 7.25
CA PRO A 51 -19.49 28.40 5.90
C PRO A 51 -18.02 28.19 5.50
N ILE A 52 -17.73 27.05 4.87
CA ILE A 52 -16.42 26.77 4.29
C ILE A 52 -16.28 27.59 3.00
N ILE A 53 -15.23 28.40 2.93
CA ILE A 53 -14.92 29.23 1.75
C ILE A 53 -13.79 28.63 0.90
N ALA A 54 -12.96 27.78 1.48
CA ALA A 54 -11.89 27.08 0.77
C ALA A 54 -11.49 25.77 1.46
N ILE A 55 -11.12 24.79 0.65
CA ILE A 55 -10.44 23.55 1.06
C ILE A 55 -9.11 23.54 0.32
N ALA A 56 -8.01 23.42 1.06
CA ALA A 56 -6.66 23.62 0.53
C ALA A 56 -5.89 22.31 0.29
N VAL A 57 -6.52 21.17 0.57
CA VAL A 57 -5.92 19.83 0.50
C VAL A 57 -6.80 18.87 -0.31
N SER A 58 -6.21 17.80 -0.81
CA SER A 58 -6.86 16.69 -1.51
C SER A 58 -6.65 15.37 -0.78
N GLU A 59 -7.45 14.37 -1.12
CA GLU A 59 -7.28 13.02 -0.57
C GLU A 59 -5.92 12.43 -0.97
N GLY A 60 -5.19 11.92 0.03
CA GLY A 60 -3.87 11.33 -0.16
C GLY A 60 -2.70 12.32 -0.03
N ASP A 61 -2.97 13.60 0.19
CA ASP A 61 -1.92 14.58 0.46
C ASP A 61 -1.20 14.28 1.78
N LEU A 62 0.12 14.46 1.78
CA LEU A 62 0.93 14.46 2.99
C LEU A 62 0.77 15.81 3.69
N LEU A 63 0.45 15.78 4.99
CA LEU A 63 0.22 16.98 5.80
C LEU A 63 1.18 17.01 6.99
N GLU A 64 1.63 18.21 7.33
CA GLU A 64 2.39 18.51 8.54
C GLU A 64 1.54 19.28 9.56
N ALA A 65 1.99 19.27 10.82
CA ALA A 65 1.31 20.02 11.87
C ALA A 65 1.38 21.53 11.61
N GLY A 66 0.21 22.16 11.57
CA GLY A 66 0.08 23.59 11.26
C GLY A 66 -0.34 23.88 9.82
N ASP A 67 -0.42 22.86 8.96
CA ASP A 67 -0.92 23.03 7.60
C ASP A 67 -2.37 23.50 7.60
N ARG A 68 -2.65 24.43 6.68
CA ARG A 68 -4.01 24.92 6.46
C ARG A 68 -4.77 23.89 5.64
N VAL A 69 -5.72 23.21 6.28
CA VAL A 69 -6.60 22.22 5.63
C VAL A 69 -7.83 22.88 4.99
N LEU A 70 -8.44 23.83 5.71
CA LEU A 70 -9.65 24.53 5.27
C LEU A 70 -9.66 25.98 5.75
N SER A 71 -10.54 26.79 5.17
CA SER A 71 -10.87 28.12 5.66
C SER A 71 -12.37 28.33 5.68
N GLN A 72 -12.84 28.98 6.74
CA GLN A 72 -14.25 29.36 6.93
C GLN A 72 -14.38 30.88 6.96
N ASP A 73 -15.58 31.36 6.64
CA ASP A 73 -15.91 32.79 6.71
C ASP A 73 -15.88 33.30 8.16
N SER A 74 -14.92 34.18 8.46
CA SER A 74 -14.73 34.75 9.80
C SER A 74 -15.56 36.01 10.07
N GLU A 75 -16.20 36.63 9.07
CA GLU A 75 -16.91 37.90 9.25
C GLU A 75 -18.03 37.76 10.29
N ARG A 76 -18.77 36.65 10.24
CA ARG A 76 -19.85 36.36 11.20
C ARG A 76 -19.35 36.12 12.61
N VAL A 77 -18.14 35.55 12.77
CA VAL A 77 -17.52 35.34 14.09
C VAL A 77 -17.06 36.66 14.68
N ALA A 78 -16.46 37.53 13.86
CA ALA A 78 -16.01 38.85 14.29
C ALA A 78 -17.17 39.70 14.86
N LEU A 79 -18.34 39.66 14.20
CA LEU A 79 -19.53 40.37 14.66
C LEU A 79 -20.12 39.86 15.98
N ARG A 80 -19.94 38.58 16.33
CA ARG A 80 -20.43 38.03 17.63
C ARG A 80 -19.50 38.30 18.80
N LYS A 81 -18.22 38.59 18.54
CA LYS A 81 -17.21 38.85 19.59
C LYS A 81 -17.12 40.33 19.99
N GLN A 82 -17.85 41.21 19.30
CA GLN A 82 -17.97 42.63 19.62
C GLN A 82 -19.11 42.88 20.60
#